data_AF-A0A535B9M6-F1
#
_entry.id   AF-A0A535B9M6-F1
#
_cell.length_a   1.000
_cell.length_b   1.000
_cell.length_c   1.000
_cell.angle_alpha   90.00
_cell.angle_beta   90.00
_cell.angle_gamma   90.00
#
_symmetry.space_group_name_H-M   'P 1'
#
loop_
_entity.id
_entity.type
_entity.pdbx_description
1 polymer ?
#
loop_
_entity_poly.entity_id
_entity_poly.type
_entity_poly.pdbx_seq_one_letter_code
_entity_poly.pdbx_strand_id
1 'polypeptide(L)'
;MSYHNGTIWPHDNSIAAAGLRRYRHAAAAGQVIDGIMEAGVRMPDYRLPELFCGFRRDTQYNNGPAEYLVSCNPQAWGAGAAFHLMQTALGIVPDTTAGRLYLNPVPFGQARSVEIRGMRVGNGKLSFKVAYNGGRPDVEVLEKPDDLDVILDEPPLIT
;
A
#
# COMPACT_ATOMS: atom_id res chain seq x y z
N MET A 1 20.94 -9.30 15.44
CA MET A 1 19.67 -9.45 14.71
C MET A 1 19.09 -10.81 15.01
N SER A 2 17.81 -10.88 15.40
CA SER A 2 17.07 -12.14 15.52
C SER A 2 15.65 -11.95 14.98
N TYR A 3 14.91 -13.05 14.80
CA TYR A 3 13.61 -13.09 14.15
C TYR A 3 12.56 -12.05 14.66
N HIS A 4 12.64 -11.68 15.94
CA HIS A 4 11.79 -10.64 16.55
C HIS A 4 12.60 -9.47 17.14
N ASN A 5 13.86 -9.30 16.74
CA ASN A 5 14.72 -8.23 17.23
C ASN A 5 15.49 -7.57 16.08
N GLY A 6 14.95 -6.43 15.63
CA GLY A 6 15.50 -5.55 14.62
C GLY A 6 15.11 -5.89 13.18
N THR A 7 14.33 -6.95 12.96
CA THR A 7 13.87 -7.35 11.62
C THR A 7 12.65 -6.54 11.19
N ILE A 8 12.51 -6.34 9.88
CA ILE A 8 11.38 -5.64 9.28
C ILE A 8 10.46 -6.65 8.63
N TRP A 9 9.19 -6.58 9.01
CA TRP A 9 8.13 -7.47 8.55
C TRP A 9 7.19 -6.68 7.64
N PRO A 10 7.13 -6.98 6.32
CA PRO A 10 6.23 -6.28 5.41
C PRO A 10 4.77 -6.34 5.86
N HIS A 11 4.33 -7.49 6.37
CA HIS A 11 2.99 -7.68 6.94
C HIS A 11 2.69 -6.66 8.05
N ASP A 12 3.50 -6.61 9.11
CA ASP A 12 3.26 -5.76 10.27
C ASP A 12 3.29 -4.27 9.91
N ASN A 13 4.21 -3.90 9.01
CA ASN A 13 4.32 -2.54 8.50
C ASN A 13 3.11 -2.15 7.64
N SER A 14 2.52 -3.09 6.90
CA SER A 14 1.29 -2.82 6.14
C SER A 14 0.11 -2.46 7.05
N ILE A 15 -0.04 -3.16 8.18
CA ILE A 15 -1.08 -2.88 9.18
C ILE A 15 -0.81 -1.53 9.87
N ALA A 16 0.45 -1.26 10.23
CA ALA A 16 0.83 0.02 10.82
C ALA A 16 0.53 1.21 9.90
N ALA A 17 0.85 1.08 8.60
CA ALA A 17 0.54 2.10 7.59
C ALA A 17 -0.98 2.34 7.45
N ALA A 18 -1.79 1.27 7.45
CA ALA A 18 -3.24 1.38 7.43
C ALA A 18 -3.79 2.09 8.67
N GLY A 19 -3.23 1.80 9.85
CA GLY A 19 -3.53 2.53 11.09
C GLY A 19 -3.20 4.02 10.97
N LEU A 20 -1.99 4.36 10.53
CA LEU A 20 -1.58 5.74 10.31
C LEU A 20 -2.54 6.49 9.36
N ARG A 21 -2.94 5.88 8.25
CA ARG A 21 -3.96 6.45 7.35
C ARG A 21 -5.27 6.72 8.06
N ARG A 22 -5.78 5.75 8.82
CA ARG A 22 -7.04 5.86 9.56
C ARG A 22 -7.04 7.00 10.59
N TYR A 23 -5.89 7.29 11.19
CA TYR A 23 -5.68 8.40 12.11
C TYR A 23 -5.21 9.70 11.42
N ARG A 24 -5.37 9.82 10.10
CA ARG A 24 -5.02 11.02 9.31
C ARG A 24 -3.53 11.36 9.26
N HIS A 25 -2.65 10.40 9.56
CA HIS A 25 -1.20 10.54 9.43
C HIS A 25 -0.72 10.09 8.04
N ALA A 26 -1.26 10.71 6.99
CA ALA A 26 -1.01 10.30 5.60
C ALA A 26 0.47 10.37 5.19
N ALA A 27 1.21 11.39 5.63
CA ALA A 27 2.64 11.52 5.33
C ALA A 27 3.47 10.40 5.98
N ALA A 28 3.19 10.05 7.25
CA ALA A 28 3.88 8.97 7.94
C ALA A 28 3.54 7.60 7.33
N ALA A 29 2.27 7.38 6.95
CA ALA A 29 1.87 6.18 6.23
C ALA A 29 2.61 6.05 4.90
N GLY A 30 2.71 7.14 4.13
CA GLY A 30 3.44 7.20 2.86
C GLY A 30 4.92 6.80 3.03
N GLN A 31 5.60 7.29 4.06
CA GLN A 31 6.99 6.91 4.34
C GLN A 31 7.17 5.41 4.57
N VAL A 32 6.25 4.79 5.32
CA VAL A 32 6.28 3.33 5.56
C VAL A 32 6.00 2.56 4.27
N ILE A 33 4.98 2.96 3.51
CA ILE A 33 4.62 2.35 2.23
C ILE A 33 5.80 2.41 1.26
N ASP A 34 6.41 3.58 1.09
CA ASP A 34 7.55 3.80 0.21
C ASP A 34 8.74 2.94 0.62
N GLY A 35 9.05 2.90 1.91
CA GLY A 35 10.16 2.11 2.44
C GLY A 35 10.01 0.61 2.16
N ILE A 36 8.81 0.05 2.36
CA ILE A 36 8.54 -1.38 2.13
C ILE A 36 8.46 -1.70 0.65
N MET A 37 7.78 -0.88 -0.15
CA MET A 37 7.67 -1.10 -1.60
C MET A 37 9.04 -0.98 -2.29
N GLU A 38 9.86 0.00 -1.90
CA GLU A 38 11.23 0.14 -2.40
C GLU A 38 12.10 -1.06 -1.99
N ALA A 39 11.96 -1.56 -0.76
CA ALA A 39 12.63 -2.77 -0.32
C ALA A 39 12.28 -3.95 -1.24
N GLY A 40 10.99 -4.18 -1.51
CA GLY A 40 10.52 -5.24 -2.41
C GLY A 40 11.12 -5.15 -3.82
N VAL A 41 11.24 -3.94 -4.39
CA VAL A 41 11.85 -3.73 -5.71
C VAL A 41 13.34 -4.12 -5.74
N ARG A 42 14.03 -4.06 -4.60
CA ARG A 42 15.47 -4.39 -4.48
C ARG A 42 15.71 -5.85 -4.07
N MET A 43 14.67 -6.60 -3.73
CA MET A 43 14.76 -8.01 -3.35
C MET A 43 14.76 -8.91 -4.60
N PRO A 44 15.30 -10.14 -4.49
CA PRO A 44 15.21 -11.14 -5.55
C PRO A 44 13.76 -11.32 -6.04
N ASP A 45 13.56 -11.36 -7.35
CA ASP A 45 12.25 -11.49 -8.02
C ASP A 45 11.21 -10.40 -7.72
N TYR A 46 11.64 -9.22 -7.22
CA TYR A 46 10.76 -8.09 -6.92
C TYR A 46 9.63 -8.39 -5.93
N ARG A 47 9.88 -9.31 -4.99
CA ARG A 47 8.88 -9.78 -4.02
C ARG A 47 9.25 -9.43 -2.59
N LEU A 48 8.23 -9.26 -1.76
CA LEU A 48 8.38 -9.06 -0.33
C LEU A 48 8.57 -10.43 0.35
N PRO A 49 9.69 -10.65 1.07
CA PRO A 49 9.87 -11.86 1.87
C PRO A 49 9.00 -11.80 3.14
N GLU A 50 8.99 -12.87 3.93
CA GLU A 50 8.44 -12.84 5.29
C GLU A 50 9.06 -11.71 6.14
N LEU A 51 10.39 -11.60 6.12
CA LEU A 51 11.10 -10.53 6.81
C LEU A 51 12.47 -10.24 6.18
N PHE A 52 13.05 -9.09 6.53
CA PHE A 52 14.44 -8.74 6.21
C PHE A 52 15.12 -8.01 7.38
N CYS A 53 16.43 -7.80 7.32
CA CYS A 53 17.15 -7.14 8.42
C CYS A 53 16.92 -5.62 8.39
N GLY A 54 16.56 -5.02 9.54
CA GLY A 54 16.33 -3.57 9.68
C GLY A 54 17.60 -2.74 9.86
N PHE A 55 18.67 -3.05 9.14
CA PHE A 55 19.86 -2.21 9.13
C PHE A 55 19.61 -0.87 8.42
N ARG A 56 20.44 0.13 8.74
CA ARG A 56 20.40 1.41 8.05
C ARG A 56 20.62 1.21 6.55
N ARG A 57 19.85 1.93 5.74
CA ARG A 57 20.00 1.96 4.28
C ARG A 57 21.44 2.31 3.89
N ASP A 58 22.01 1.50 3.01
CA ASP A 58 23.31 1.76 2.41
C ASP A 58 23.18 2.76 1.26
N THR A 59 23.48 4.02 1.56
CA THR A 59 23.48 5.11 0.58
C THR A 59 24.79 5.21 -0.20
N GLN A 60 25.85 4.52 0.24
CA GLN A 60 27.18 4.63 -0.37
C GLN A 60 27.29 3.75 -1.61
N TYR A 61 26.81 2.51 -1.51
CA TYR A 61 26.85 1.56 -2.63
C TYR A 61 25.46 1.27 -3.21
N ASN A 62 24.41 1.91 -2.69
CA ASN A 62 23.02 1.75 -3.12
C ASN A 62 22.55 0.27 -3.09
N ASN A 63 23.05 -0.50 -2.12
CA ASN A 63 22.71 -1.90 -1.94
C ASN A 63 21.23 -2.08 -1.50
N GLY A 64 20.67 -3.25 -1.80
CA GLY A 64 19.37 -3.67 -1.28
C GLY A 64 19.40 -3.89 0.24
N PRO A 65 18.22 -4.04 0.88
CA PRO A 65 18.15 -4.39 2.29
C PRO A 65 18.83 -5.75 2.52
N ALA A 66 19.52 -5.89 3.65
CA ALA A 66 20.17 -7.16 3.96
C ALA A 66 19.13 -8.26 4.21
N GLU A 67 19.28 -9.38 3.49
CA GLU A 67 18.39 -10.53 3.60
C GLU A 67 18.49 -11.18 4.98
N TYR A 68 17.38 -11.79 5.42
CA TYR A 68 17.38 -12.68 6.57
C TYR A 68 17.41 -14.12 6.04
N LEU A 69 18.56 -14.80 6.17
CA LEU A 69 18.87 -16.05 5.43
C LEU A 69 17.87 -17.20 5.60
N VAL A 70 17.10 -17.21 6.69
CA VAL A 70 16.09 -18.25 6.98
C VAL A 70 14.65 -17.75 6.81
N SER A 71 14.46 -16.58 6.20
CA SER A 71 13.14 -16.06 5.86
C SER A 71 12.45 -16.96 4.83
N CYS A 72 11.15 -17.19 5.01
CA CYS A 72 10.36 -17.77 3.94
C CYS A 72 10.25 -16.80 2.75
N ASN A 73 10.54 -17.29 1.54
CA ASN A 73 10.40 -16.51 0.31
C ASN A 73 10.02 -17.43 -0.89
N PRO A 74 8.74 -17.47 -1.33
CA PRO A 74 7.67 -16.55 -0.96
C PRO A 74 6.98 -16.97 0.35
N GLN A 75 6.37 -16.00 1.04
CA GLN A 75 5.51 -16.23 2.19
C GLN A 75 4.18 -15.52 1.96
N ALA A 76 3.07 -16.17 2.33
CA ALA A 76 1.72 -15.66 2.04
C ALA A 76 1.44 -14.28 2.64
N TRP A 77 1.88 -14.01 3.87
CA TRP A 77 1.66 -12.72 4.52
C TRP A 77 2.54 -11.61 3.92
N GLY A 78 3.80 -11.90 3.62
CA GLY A 78 4.68 -11.00 2.86
C GLY A 78 4.10 -10.63 1.50
N ALA A 79 3.57 -11.62 0.75
CA ALA A 79 2.91 -11.38 -0.53
C ALA A 79 1.64 -10.53 -0.39
N GLY A 80 0.81 -10.81 0.63
CA GLY A 80 -0.41 -10.04 0.91
C GLY A 80 -0.13 -8.57 1.30
N ALA A 81 1.01 -8.31 1.95
CA ALA A 81 1.39 -6.98 2.40
C ALA A 81 1.49 -5.96 1.25
N ALA A 82 2.00 -6.35 0.08
CA ALA A 82 2.09 -5.46 -1.08
C ALA A 82 0.71 -4.93 -1.51
N PHE A 83 -0.30 -5.80 -1.54
CA PHE A 83 -1.67 -5.42 -1.88
C PHE A 83 -2.31 -4.55 -0.80
N HIS A 84 -2.06 -4.86 0.48
CA HIS A 84 -2.58 -4.05 1.58
C HIS A 84 -1.96 -2.65 1.62
N LEU A 85 -0.66 -2.53 1.37
CA LEU A 85 0.03 -1.25 1.20
C LEU A 85 -0.52 -0.47 0.01
N MET A 86 -0.76 -1.13 -1.13
CA MET A 86 -1.35 -0.49 -2.31
C MET A 86 -2.78 0.01 -2.02
N GLN A 87 -3.62 -0.81 -1.39
CA GLN A 87 -4.97 -0.41 -0.98
C GLN A 87 -4.92 0.82 -0.05
N THR A 88 -3.99 0.80 0.91
CA THR A 88 -3.77 1.88 1.88
C THR A 88 -3.28 3.16 1.19
N ALA A 89 -2.37 3.04 0.22
CA ALA A 89 -1.84 4.17 -0.53
C ALA A 89 -2.91 4.81 -1.43
N LEU A 90 -3.74 4.00 -2.08
CA LEU A 90 -4.87 4.46 -2.89
C LEU A 90 -6.05 4.96 -2.04
N GLY A 91 -6.01 4.72 -0.73
CA GLY A 91 -7.05 5.12 0.21
C GLY A 91 -8.39 4.45 -0.07
N ILE A 92 -8.38 3.18 -0.52
CA ILE A 92 -9.60 2.45 -0.88
C ILE A 92 -10.29 1.97 0.39
N VAL A 93 -11.42 2.59 0.73
CA VAL A 93 -12.23 2.21 1.89
C VAL A 93 -13.68 1.96 1.45
N PRO A 94 -14.10 0.70 1.35
CA PRO A 94 -15.49 0.37 1.03
C PRO A 94 -16.41 0.60 2.25
N ASP A 95 -17.52 1.29 2.03
CA ASP A 95 -18.70 1.34 2.90
C ASP A 95 -19.89 0.80 2.10
N THR A 96 -19.85 -0.50 1.82
CA THR A 96 -20.82 -1.16 0.94
C THR A 96 -22.21 -1.21 1.56
N THR A 97 -22.34 -1.10 2.89
CA THR A 97 -23.62 -0.96 3.57
C THR A 97 -24.35 0.32 3.19
N ALA A 98 -23.60 1.39 2.89
CA ALA A 98 -24.16 2.66 2.42
C ALA A 98 -24.04 2.85 0.90
N GLY A 99 -23.63 1.82 0.14
CA GLY A 99 -23.39 1.92 -1.30
C GLY A 99 -22.25 2.88 -1.66
N ARG A 100 -21.24 3.03 -0.79
CA ARG A 100 -20.16 4.02 -0.95
C ARG A 100 -18.79 3.36 -1.00
N LEU A 101 -17.86 4.02 -1.67
CA LEU A 101 -16.45 3.71 -1.60
C LEU A 101 -15.64 5.01 -1.59
N TYR A 102 -14.77 5.14 -0.61
CA TYR A 102 -13.85 6.26 -0.51
C TYR A 102 -12.56 5.95 -1.27
N LEU A 103 -12.05 6.96 -1.98
CA LEU A 103 -10.72 6.98 -2.58
C LEU A 103 -10.02 8.26 -2.12
N ASN A 104 -8.91 8.10 -1.39
CA ASN A 104 -8.04 9.22 -1.06
C ASN A 104 -6.57 8.86 -1.32
N PRO A 105 -6.18 8.75 -2.61
CA PRO A 105 -4.84 8.33 -2.97
C PRO A 105 -3.79 9.31 -2.47
N VAL A 106 -2.66 8.78 -2.03
CA VAL A 106 -1.42 9.53 -1.80
C VAL A 106 -0.35 9.06 -2.78
N PRO A 107 0.56 9.95 -3.20
CA PRO A 107 1.75 9.53 -3.93
C PRO A 107 2.50 8.45 -3.14
N PHE A 108 2.92 7.40 -3.84
CA PHE A 108 3.78 6.37 -3.29
C PHE A 108 4.80 5.89 -4.33
N GLY A 109 6.01 5.60 -3.86
CA GLY A 109 7.15 5.23 -4.65
C GLY A 109 7.47 6.25 -5.73
N GLN A 110 7.80 5.77 -6.93
CA GLN A 110 8.05 6.58 -8.13
C GLN A 110 6.91 6.43 -9.15
N ALA A 111 5.73 5.97 -8.70
CA ALA A 111 4.60 5.73 -9.58
C ALA A 111 4.08 7.06 -10.17
N ARG A 112 4.00 7.14 -11.51
CA ARG A 112 3.37 8.28 -12.21
C ARG A 112 1.86 8.12 -12.32
N SER A 113 1.40 6.88 -12.38
CA SER A 113 -0.01 6.53 -12.41
C SER A 113 -0.22 5.11 -11.90
N VAL A 114 -1.40 4.85 -11.36
CA VAL A 114 -1.85 3.52 -10.98
C VAL A 114 -3.22 3.30 -11.60
N GLU A 115 -3.41 2.15 -12.22
CA GLU A 115 -4.71 1.78 -12.78
C GLU A 115 -5.19 0.48 -12.14
N ILE A 116 -6.39 0.49 -11.60
CA ILE A 116 -7.08 -0.67 -11.05
C ILE A 116 -8.22 -1.02 -12.02
N ARG A 117 -8.26 -2.28 -12.46
CA ARG A 117 -9.29 -2.79 -13.38
C ARG A 117 -10.06 -3.94 -12.75
N GLY A 118 -11.38 -3.91 -12.86
CA GLY A 118 -12.26 -5.01 -12.49
C GLY A 118 -12.23 -5.38 -11.00
N MET A 119 -11.92 -4.43 -10.12
CA MET A 119 -11.97 -4.66 -8.67
C MET A 119 -13.41 -4.95 -8.26
N ARG A 120 -13.65 -6.09 -7.61
CA ARG A 120 -14.99 -6.44 -7.13
C ARG A 120 -15.35 -5.61 -5.91
N VAL A 121 -16.51 -4.98 -5.95
CA VAL A 121 -17.09 -4.21 -4.83
C VAL A 121 -18.61 -4.36 -4.85
N GLY A 122 -19.20 -4.74 -3.72
CA GLY A 122 -20.62 -5.10 -3.67
C GLY A 122 -20.96 -6.18 -4.70
N ASN A 123 -21.95 -5.90 -5.55
CA ASN A 123 -22.41 -6.82 -6.59
C ASN A 123 -21.79 -6.57 -7.98
N GLY A 124 -20.85 -5.62 -8.11
CA GLY A 124 -20.30 -5.22 -9.40
C GLY A 124 -18.79 -5.06 -9.43
N LYS A 125 -18.32 -4.33 -10.44
CA LYS A 125 -16.90 -4.06 -10.69
C LYS A 125 -16.64 -2.56 -10.68
N LEU A 126 -15.51 -2.18 -10.10
CA LEU A 126 -14.97 -0.84 -10.11
C LEU A 126 -13.61 -0.86 -10.81
N SER A 127 -13.45 0.03 -11.79
CA SER A 127 -12.18 0.31 -12.46
C SER A 127 -11.91 1.81 -12.37
N PHE A 128 -10.70 2.20 -12.01
CA PHE A 128 -10.30 3.60 -11.89
C PHE A 128 -8.80 3.76 -12.13
N LYS A 129 -8.41 4.99 -12.49
CA LYS A 129 -7.03 5.40 -12.70
C LYS A 129 -6.70 6.57 -11.78
N VAL A 130 -5.51 6.54 -11.22
CA VAL A 130 -4.93 7.62 -10.43
C VAL A 130 -3.69 8.14 -11.17
N ALA A 131 -3.57 9.45 -11.33
CA ALA A 131 -2.39 10.11 -11.89
C ALA A 131 -1.74 11.08 -10.87
N TYR A 132 -0.41 11.04 -10.79
CA TYR A 132 0.37 11.83 -9.82
C TYR A 132 1.15 12.94 -10.55
N ASN A 133 0.60 14.15 -10.58
CA ASN A 133 1.14 15.29 -11.33
C ASN A 133 1.81 16.38 -10.45
N GLY A 134 2.32 15.99 -9.28
CA GLY A 134 2.99 16.90 -8.32
C GLY A 134 2.06 17.72 -7.42
N GLY A 135 0.75 17.66 -7.66
CA GLY A 135 -0.29 18.23 -6.79
C GLY A 135 -1.18 17.15 -6.16
N ARG A 136 -2.44 17.51 -5.87
CA ARG A 136 -3.47 16.53 -5.49
C ARG A 136 -3.57 15.47 -6.60
N PRO A 137 -3.57 14.16 -6.27
CA PRO A 137 -3.70 13.13 -7.30
C PRO A 137 -5.04 13.25 -8.02
N ASP A 138 -5.00 13.06 -9.34
CA ASP A 138 -6.17 13.07 -10.20
C ASP A 138 -6.75 11.66 -10.27
N VAL A 139 -8.08 11.53 -10.15
CA VAL A 139 -8.77 10.25 -10.11
C VAL A 139 -9.84 10.20 -11.19
N GLU A 140 -9.68 9.27 -12.12
CA GLU A 140 -10.61 8.98 -13.21
C GLU A 140 -11.31 7.65 -12.94
N VAL A 141 -12.63 7.67 -12.73
CA VAL A 141 -13.43 6.45 -12.62
C VAL A 141 -13.79 5.97 -14.03
N LEU A 142 -13.37 4.75 -14.37
CA LEU A 142 -13.52 4.16 -15.70
C LEU A 142 -14.76 3.25 -15.80
N GLU A 143 -15.08 2.56 -14.71
CA GLU A 143 -16.21 1.64 -14.59
C GLU A 143 -16.64 1.64 -13.12
N LYS A 144 -17.94 1.69 -12.84
CA LYS A 144 -18.47 1.49 -11.48
C LYS A 144 -19.87 0.86 -11.54
N PRO A 145 -20.31 0.16 -10.48
CA PRO A 145 -21.72 -0.18 -10.33
C PRO A 145 -22.62 1.07 -10.28
N ASP A 146 -23.85 0.97 -10.78
CA ASP A 146 -24.80 2.07 -10.78
C ASP A 146 -25.14 2.55 -9.36
N ASP A 147 -25.23 1.61 -8.42
CA ASP A 147 -25.55 1.79 -7.01
C ASP A 147 -24.35 2.13 -6.13
N LEU A 148 -23.17 2.36 -6.72
CA LEU A 148 -21.96 2.73 -5.98
C LEU A 148 -21.61 4.20 -6.15
N ASP A 149 -21.56 4.92 -5.03
CA ASP A 149 -21.00 6.27 -4.94
C ASP A 149 -19.50 6.21 -4.66
N VAL A 150 -18.69 6.78 -5.55
CA VAL A 150 -17.24 6.92 -5.35
C VAL A 150 -16.96 8.32 -4.80
N ILE A 151 -16.43 8.39 -3.58
CA ILE A 151 -16.17 9.63 -2.84
C ILE A 151 -14.66 9.89 -2.83
N LEU A 152 -14.25 11.03 -3.38
CA LEU A 152 -12.84 11.45 -3.42
C LEU A 152 -12.44 12.23 -2.17
N ASP A 153 -12.52 11.58 -1.01
CA ASP A 153 -12.19 12.16 0.29
C ASP A 153 -11.79 11.07 1.31
N GLU A 154 -11.30 11.51 2.46
CA GLU A 154 -11.08 10.67 3.62
C GLU A 154 -12.42 10.11 4.16
N PRO A 155 -12.50 8.80 4.51
CA PRO A 155 -13.70 8.24 5.14
C PRO A 155 -13.91 8.84 6.54
N PRO A 156 -15.14 8.89 7.08
CA PRO A 156 -15.39 9.36 8.44
C PRO A 156 -14.48 8.70 9.48
N LEU A 157 -14.09 9.46 10.51
CA LEU A 157 -13.38 8.89 11.65
C LEU A 157 -14.30 7.89 12.34
N ILE A 158 -13.75 6.74 12.68
CA ILE A 158 -14.47 5.75 13.48
C ILE A 158 -14.25 6.15 14.94
N THR A 159 -15.24 6.82 15.49
CA THR A 159 -15.36 7.18 16.91
C THR A 159 -15.79 6.00 17.74
#